data_AF-A0A927C9C1-F1
#
_entry.id   AF-A0A927C9C1-F1
#
_cell.length_a   1.000
_cell.length_b   1.000
_cell.length_c   1.000
_cell.angle_alpha   90.00
_cell.angle_beta   90.00
_cell.angle_gamma   90.00
#
_symmetry.space_group_name_H-M   'P 1'
#
loop_
_entity.id
_entity.type
_entity.pdbx_description
1 polymer ?
#
loop_
_entity_poly.entity_id
_entity_poly.type
_entity_poly.pdbx_seq_one_letter_code
_entity_poly.pdbx_strand_id
1 'polypeptide(L)'
;MSDLRKLVGERIRAIRKARGLTQQQLAERSNLDDAYIGSMERGERNFSVDTLEKVISALEIQPMELFYFEGSLNETAAAQRKAIDELTAVINSLSVDQIESFMRVNKELARVFL
;
A
#
# COMPACT_ATOMS: atom_id res chain seq x y z
N MET A 1 17.11 -12.15 8.12
CA MET A 1 16.47 -10.81 8.21
C MET A 1 15.11 -10.94 7.54
N SER A 2 13.99 -10.53 8.15
CA SER A 2 12.67 -10.67 7.50
C SER A 2 12.59 -9.79 6.24
N ASP A 3 12.22 -10.39 5.10
CA ASP A 3 12.05 -9.70 3.82
C ASP A 3 11.00 -8.59 3.91
N LEU A 4 9.94 -8.77 4.72
CA LEU A 4 8.87 -7.78 4.89
C LEU A 4 9.38 -6.46 5.47
N ARG A 5 10.30 -6.50 6.43
CA ARG A 5 10.85 -5.28 7.04
C ARG A 5 11.64 -4.46 6.02
N LYS A 6 12.38 -5.11 5.12
CA LYS A 6 13.08 -4.43 4.03
C LYS A 6 12.09 -3.81 3.06
N LEU A 7 11.06 -4.56 2.64
CA LEU A 7 10.00 -4.06 1.77
C LEU A 7 9.31 -2.82 2.35
N VAL A 8 8.95 -2.85 3.64
CA VAL A 8 8.37 -1.69 4.34
C VAL A 8 9.34 -0.51 4.35
N GLY A 9 10.61 -0.73 4.73
CA GLY A 9 11.62 0.33 4.74
C GLY A 9 11.84 0.97 3.37
N GLU A 10 11.94 0.16 2.32
CA GLU A 10 12.07 0.61 0.93
C GLU A 10 10.84 1.38 0.47
N ARG A 11 9.64 0.93 0.85
CA ARG A 11 8.38 1.62 0.54
C ARG A 11 8.29 2.98 1.23
N ILE A 12 8.65 3.08 2.50
CA ILE A 12 8.76 4.36 3.23
C ILE A 12 9.70 5.31 2.49
N ARG A 13 10.88 4.80 2.10
CA ARG A 13 11.88 5.59 1.36
C ARG A 13 11.35 6.07 0.01
N ALA A 14 10.67 5.21 -0.74
CA ALA A 14 10.09 5.55 -2.04
C ALA A 14 9.03 6.66 -1.91
N ILE A 15 8.10 6.49 -0.97
CA ILE A 15 7.02 7.46 -0.72
C ILE A 15 7.60 8.80 -0.22
N ARG A 16 8.56 8.78 0.71
CA ARG A 16 9.24 9.99 1.20
C ARG A 16 9.88 10.77 0.06
N LYS A 17 10.61 10.08 -0.83
CA LYS A 17 11.25 10.69 -2.01
C LYS A 17 10.23 11.26 -2.98
N ALA A 18 9.13 10.55 -3.23
CA ALA A 18 8.05 11.03 -4.10
C ALA A 18 7.41 12.33 -3.57
N ARG A 19 7.40 12.53 -2.24
CA ARG A 19 6.98 13.78 -1.59
C ARG A 19 8.08 14.85 -1.47
N GLY A 20 9.29 14.60 -2.00
CA GLY A 20 10.39 15.56 -1.94
C GLY A 20 10.96 15.80 -0.54
N LEU A 21 10.71 14.90 0.41
CA LEU A 21 11.16 15.04 1.80
C LEU A 21 12.57 14.47 2.00
N THR A 22 13.40 15.12 2.82
CA THR A 22 14.64 14.54 3.37
C THR A 22 14.33 13.58 4.54
N GLN A 23 15.30 12.74 4.95
CA GLN A 23 15.13 11.88 6.12
C GLN A 23 14.89 12.72 7.39
N GLN A 24 15.66 13.80 7.56
CA GLN A 24 15.50 14.75 8.64
C GLN A 24 14.09 15.37 8.67
N GLN A 25 13.55 15.78 7.52
CA GLN A 25 12.19 16.33 7.45
C GLN A 25 11.13 15.30 7.83
N LEU A 26 11.30 14.03 7.45
CA LEU A 26 10.40 12.96 7.87
C LEU A 26 10.53 12.68 9.37
N ALA A 27 11.76 12.69 9.90
CA ALA A 27 12.04 12.51 11.32
C ALA A 27 11.36 13.59 12.17
N GLU A 28 11.51 14.86 11.78
CA GLU A 28 10.84 16.00 12.41
C GLU A 28 9.31 15.84 12.40
N ARG A 29 8.71 15.52 11.24
CA ARG A 29 7.25 15.33 11.11
C ARG A 29 6.70 14.15 11.91
N SER A 30 7.48 13.08 12.03
CA SER A 30 7.09 11.87 12.77
C SER A 30 7.47 11.90 14.25
N ASN A 31 8.15 12.96 14.71
CA ASN A 31 8.73 13.07 16.04
C ASN A 31 9.62 11.85 16.38
N LEU A 32 10.52 11.53 15.45
CA LEU A 32 11.51 10.45 15.52
C LEU A 32 12.91 11.01 15.27
N ASP A 33 13.93 10.22 15.59
CA ASP A 33 15.32 10.55 15.31
C ASP A 33 15.68 10.29 13.83
N ASP A 34 16.50 11.16 13.23
CA ASP A 34 16.90 11.05 11.82
C ASP A 34 17.68 9.75 11.52
N ALA A 35 18.57 9.33 12.42
CA ALA A 35 19.26 8.06 12.28
C ALA A 35 18.30 6.87 12.43
N TYR A 36 17.25 7.02 13.24
CA TYR A 36 16.18 6.02 13.33
C TYR A 36 15.42 5.88 12.00
N ILE A 37 15.00 6.99 11.36
CA ILE A 37 14.40 6.97 10.02
C ILE A 37 15.33 6.32 9.01
N GLY A 38 16.61 6.69 9.00
CA GLY A 38 17.60 6.07 8.11
C GLY A 38 17.72 4.56 8.30
N SER A 39 17.75 4.08 9.55
CA SER A 39 17.82 2.65 9.86
C SER A 39 16.53 1.90 9.53
N MET A 40 15.37 2.56 9.65
CA MET A 40 14.07 2.03 9.26
C MET A 40 13.99 1.86 7.74
N GLU A 41 14.42 2.86 6.96
CA GLU A 41 14.42 2.79 5.49
C GLU A 41 15.33 1.71 4.93
N ARG A 42 16.40 1.36 5.66
CA ARG A 42 17.30 0.24 5.30
C ARG A 42 16.84 -1.11 5.85
N GLY A 43 15.75 -1.13 6.64
CA GLY A 43 15.23 -2.34 7.27
C GLY A 43 16.14 -2.93 8.35
N GLU A 44 17.04 -2.12 8.93
CA GLU A 44 18.07 -2.55 9.89
C GLU A 44 17.51 -2.72 11.31
N ARG A 45 16.48 -1.94 11.68
CA ARG A 45 15.84 -1.98 13.00
C ARG A 45 14.41 -2.51 12.93
N ASN A 46 13.98 -3.20 13.98
CA ASN A 46 12.54 -3.41 14.21
C ASN A 46 11.89 -2.10 14.65
N PHE A 47 10.67 -1.90 14.18
CA PHE A 47 9.79 -0.81 14.57
C PHE A 47 8.49 -1.40 15.11
N SER A 48 7.90 -0.75 16.11
CA SER A 48 6.56 -1.07 16.58
C SER A 48 5.52 -0.56 15.59
N VAL A 49 4.28 -1.02 15.75
CA VAL A 49 3.14 -0.51 14.97
C VAL A 49 2.91 0.97 15.26
N ASP A 50 3.03 1.41 16.53
CA ASP A 50 2.89 2.82 16.91
C ASP A 50 3.92 3.73 16.21
N THR A 51 5.16 3.24 16.06
CA THR A 51 6.19 3.97 15.32
C THR A 51 5.85 4.03 13.83
N LEU A 52 5.27 2.96 13.28
CA LEU A 52 4.83 2.93 11.89
C LEU A 52 3.67 3.91 11.66
N GLU A 53 2.72 4.00 12.59
CA GLU A 53 1.60 4.94 12.55
C GLU A 53 2.07 6.40 12.50
N LYS A 54 3.08 6.76 13.29
CA LYS A 54 3.72 8.09 13.23
C LYS A 54 4.28 8.40 11.85
N VAL A 55 4.96 7.43 11.24
CA VAL A 55 5.55 7.59 9.91
C VAL A 55 4.48 7.66 8.82
N ILE A 56 3.46 6.81 8.87
CA ILE A 56 2.30 6.84 7.97
C ILE A 56 1.62 8.21 8.01
N SER A 57 1.38 8.72 9.22
CA SER A 57 0.76 10.03 9.44
C SER A 57 1.64 11.16 8.93
N ALA A 58 2.95 11.13 9.23
CA ALA A 58 3.92 12.12 8.76
C ALA A 58 4.12 12.10 7.23
N LEU A 59 3.89 10.95 6.61
CA LEU A 59 3.84 10.79 5.17
C LEU A 59 2.47 11.12 4.59
N GLU A 60 1.41 11.35 5.36
CA GLU A 60 0.06 11.65 4.83
C GLU A 60 -0.44 10.57 3.84
N ILE A 61 -0.29 9.29 4.20
CA ILE A 61 -0.80 8.14 3.44
C ILE A 61 -1.74 7.30 4.29
N GLN A 62 -2.56 6.48 3.64
CA GLN A 62 -3.26 5.40 4.33
C GLN A 62 -2.32 4.21 4.59
N PRO A 63 -2.54 3.43 5.67
CA PRO A 63 -1.75 2.23 5.94
C PRO A 63 -1.67 1.25 4.76
N MET A 64 -2.75 1.12 3.97
CA MET A 64 -2.76 0.20 2.82
C MET A 64 -1.72 0.59 1.76
N GLU A 65 -1.44 1.89 1.59
CA GLU A 65 -0.48 2.37 0.60
C GLU A 65 0.97 2.02 0.98
N LEU A 66 1.24 1.93 2.28
CA LEU A 66 2.52 1.50 2.82
C LEU A 66 2.76 0.00 2.62
N PHE A 67 1.71 -0.81 2.69
CA PHE A 67 1.80 -2.25 2.48
C PHE A 67 1.56 -2.67 1.03
N TYR A 68 1.45 -1.70 0.12
CA TYR A 68 1.39 -1.96 -1.30
C TYR A 68 2.78 -2.13 -1.90
N PHE A 69 3.23 -3.37 -1.99
CA PHE A 69 4.51 -3.75 -2.58
C PHE A 69 4.30 -4.19 -4.03
N GLU A 70 4.83 -3.41 -4.98
CA GLU A 70 4.93 -3.85 -6.38
C GLU A 70 6.02 -4.94 -6.47
N GLY A 71 5.66 -6.12 -6.97
CA GLY A 71 6.65 -7.17 -7.27
C GLY A 71 6.62 -8.45 -6.43
N SER A 72 5.47 -8.90 -5.92
CA SER A 72 5.34 -10.23 -5.30
C SER A 72 4.09 -10.99 -5.77
N LEU A 73 3.84 -10.97 -7.06
CA LEU A 73 2.75 -11.74 -7.65
C LEU A 73 3.32 -12.42 -8.90
N ASN A 74 3.16 -13.74 -8.99
CA ASN A 74 3.37 -14.45 -10.24
C ASN A 74 2.52 -13.79 -11.36
N GLU A 75 2.81 -14.08 -12.63
CA GLU A 75 2.13 -13.45 -13.77
C GLU A 75 0.60 -13.48 -13.63
N THR A 76 0.05 -14.58 -13.09
CA THR A 76 -1.37 -14.73 -12.77
C THR A 76 -1.86 -13.66 -11.81
N ALA A 77 -1.17 -13.44 -10.69
CA ALA A 77 -1.62 -12.50 -9.69
C ALA A 77 -1.38 -11.04 -10.12
N ALA A 78 -0.39 -10.75 -10.98
CA ALA A 78 -0.27 -9.45 -11.64
C ALA A 78 -1.47 -9.19 -12.60
N ALA A 79 -1.86 -10.21 -13.38
CA ALA A 79 -3.03 -10.12 -14.27
C ALA A 79 -4.34 -9.95 -13.47
N GLN A 80 -4.52 -10.70 -12.38
CA GLN A 80 -5.65 -10.54 -11.45
C GLN A 80 -5.67 -9.14 -10.85
N ARG A 81 -4.51 -8.59 -10.44
CA ARG A 81 -4.43 -7.24 -9.89
C ARG A 81 -4.86 -6.20 -10.91
N LYS A 82 -4.37 -6.28 -12.14
CA LYS A 82 -4.77 -5.39 -13.23
C LYS A 82 -6.30 -5.43 -13.45
N ALA A 83 -6.90 -6.62 -13.47
CA ALA A 83 -8.34 -6.76 -13.60
C ALA A 83 -9.12 -6.14 -12.43
N ILE A 84 -8.62 -6.28 -11.19
CA ILE A 84 -9.22 -5.65 -10.01
C ILE A 84 -9.16 -4.13 -10.11
N ASP A 85 -8.03 -3.56 -10.53
CA ASP A 85 -7.85 -2.11 -10.65
C ASP A 85 -8.80 -1.53 -11.72
N GLU A 86 -8.94 -2.21 -12.87
CA GLU A 86 -9.89 -1.85 -13.93
C GLU A 86 -11.35 -1.92 -13.44
N LEU A 87 -11.74 -3.00 -12.76
CA LEU A 87 -13.08 -3.14 -12.19
C LEU A 87 -13.39 -2.08 -11.12
N THR A 88 -12.41 -1.75 -10.28
CA THR A 88 -12.55 -0.72 -9.25
C THR A 88 -12.82 0.65 -9.87
N ALA A 89 -12.11 1.01 -10.95
CA ALA A 89 -12.34 2.25 -11.68
C ALA A 89 -13.75 2.33 -12.27
N VAL A 90 -14.25 1.22 -12.84
CA VAL A 90 -15.64 1.14 -13.32
C VAL A 90 -16.62 1.30 -12.15
N ILE A 91 -16.47 0.51 -11.08
CA ILE A 91 -17.38 0.52 -9.92
C ILE A 91 -17.51 1.91 -9.31
N ASN A 92 -16.40 2.65 -9.18
CA ASN A 92 -16.40 4.01 -8.63
C ASN A 92 -17.22 5.02 -9.46
N SER A 93 -17.54 4.70 -10.72
CA SER A 93 -18.36 5.55 -11.60
C SER A 93 -19.85 5.18 -11.60
N LEU A 94 -20.25 4.11 -10.90
CA LEU A 94 -21.60 3.58 -10.92
C LEU A 94 -22.43 4.03 -9.71
N SER A 95 -23.75 4.13 -9.91
CA SER A 95 -24.71 4.26 -8.82
C SER A 95 -24.87 2.95 -8.04
N VAL A 96 -25.44 3.03 -6.83
CA VAL A 96 -25.69 1.87 -5.97
C VAL A 96 -26.54 0.81 -6.69
N ASP A 97 -27.63 1.21 -7.35
CA ASP A 97 -28.51 0.28 -8.08
C ASP A 97 -27.80 -0.43 -9.24
N GLN A 98 -26.87 0.26 -9.92
CA GLN A 98 -26.05 -0.32 -10.97
C GLN A 98 -25.02 -1.30 -10.40
N ILE A 99 -24.43 -1.00 -9.25
CA ILE A 99 -23.53 -1.93 -8.54
C ILE A 99 -24.30 -3.20 -8.15
N GLU A 100 -25.52 -3.08 -7.60
CA GLU A 100 -26.34 -4.24 -7.24
C GLU A 100 -26.68 -5.12 -8.46
N SER A 101 -27.01 -4.48 -9.58
CA SER A 101 -27.29 -5.17 -10.85
C SER A 101 -26.05 -5.89 -11.37
N PHE A 102 -24.89 -5.23 -11.33
CA PHE A 102 -23.60 -5.80 -11.71
C PHE A 102 -23.24 -7.02 -10.85
N MET A 103 -23.43 -6.92 -9.52
CA MET A 103 -23.17 -8.01 -8.58
C MET A 103 -24.09 -9.21 -8.81
N ARG A 104 -25.35 -8.98 -9.20
CA ARG A 104 -26.31 -10.03 -9.55
C ARG A 104 -25.83 -10.82 -10.77
N VAL A 105 -25.46 -10.12 -11.84
CA VAL A 105 -24.96 -10.75 -13.07
C VAL A 105 -23.67 -11.52 -12.80
N ASN A 106 -22.74 -10.94 -12.04
CA ASN A 106 -21.49 -11.61 -11.68
C ASN A 106 -21.71 -12.89 -10.88
N LYS A 107 -22.69 -12.92 -9.97
CA LYS A 107 -23.06 -14.14 -9.24
C LYS A 107 -23.54 -15.25 -10.17
N GLU A 108 -24.35 -14.91 -11.17
CA GLU A 108 -24.82 -15.89 -12.16
C GLU A 108 -23.67 -16.38 -13.06
N LEU A 109 -22.79 -15.48 -13.50
CA LEU A 109 -21.60 -15.85 -14.28
C LEU A 109 -20.64 -16.75 -13.49
N ALA A 110 -20.39 -16.43 -12.22
CA ALA A 110 -19.47 -17.19 -11.38
C ALA A 110 -19.90 -18.66 -11.21
N ARG A 111 -21.20 -18.95 -11.19
CA ARG A 111 -21.75 -20.33 -11.15
C ARG A 111 -21.43 -21.15 -12.39
N VAL A 112 -21.09 -20.53 -13.51
CA VAL A 112 -20.72 -21.24 -14.75
C VAL A 112 -19.26 -21.70 -14.70
N PHE A 113 -18.42 -21.01 -13.93
CA PHE A 113 -16.98 -21.26 -13.86
C PHE A 113 -16.53 -22.05 -12.62
N LEU A 114 -17.40 -22.21 -11.61
CA LEU A 114 -17.14 -22.90 -10.34
C LEU A 114 -18.16 -24.02 -10.11
#